data_AF-A0A0G0VTG4-F1
#
_entry.id   AF-A0A0G0VTG4-F1
#
_cell.length_a   1.000
_cell.length_b   1.000
_cell.length_c   1.000
_cell.angle_alpha   90.00
_cell.angle_beta   90.00
_cell.angle_gamma   90.00
#
_symmetry.space_group_name_H-M   'P 1'
#
loop_
_entity.id
_entity.type
_entity.pdbx_description
1 polymer ?
#
loop_
_entity_poly.entity_id
_entity_poly.type
_entity_poly.pdbx_seq_one_letter_code
_entity_poly.pdbx_strand_id
1 'polypeptide(L)'
;MKKYTIYIKKYFPFIILLVIGIIIFSVKGPRQPGSVGIPAKYLTEKQKFIEVVPLDSSIGKNISDIEETTPELVVKNKEPPRAGLTQTYLYDNKNAIAFQTVSDETGKILAISRTPLSEPERDADSLMRTLGVGAPEGVMYPKGAIMGTAYVYPSIGVAFVFNIETRQVHSVINFEIMSLTQFKQMFSTVYQDTPDKSAY
;
A
#
# COMPACT_ATOMS: atom_id res chain seq x y z
N MET A 1 10.92 40.03 61.25
CA MET A 1 9.88 39.81 60.22
C MET A 1 9.99 40.67 58.94
N LYS A 2 11.11 41.36 58.64
CA LYS A 2 11.25 42.18 57.40
C LYS A 2 12.05 41.54 56.25
N LYS A 3 12.71 40.40 56.46
CA LYS A 3 13.55 39.76 55.43
C LYS A 3 12.76 38.91 54.40
N TYR A 4 11.62 38.34 54.79
CA TYR A 4 10.79 37.52 53.88
C TYR A 4 10.02 38.36 52.85
N THR A 5 9.66 39.61 53.20
CA THR A 5 8.88 40.50 52.33
C THR A 5 9.67 41.00 51.12
N ILE A 6 11.00 41.08 51.23
CA ILE A 6 11.89 41.53 50.13
C ILE A 6 12.08 40.40 49.12
N TYR A 7 12.21 39.16 49.57
CA TYR A 7 12.34 37.99 48.69
C TYR A 7 11.08 37.75 47.86
N ILE A 8 9.89 37.89 48.44
CA ILE A 8 8.62 37.71 47.71
C ILE A 8 8.48 38.69 46.54
N LYS A 9 8.94 39.94 46.68
CA LYS A 9 8.90 40.93 45.58
C LYS A 9 9.78 40.55 44.38
N LYS A 10 10.93 39.89 44.60
CA LYS A 10 11.85 39.50 43.53
C LYS A 10 11.30 38.34 42.68
N TYR A 11 10.50 37.45 43.29
CA TYR A 11 9.88 36.30 42.61
C TYR A 11 8.42 36.53 42.22
N PHE A 12 7.81 37.64 42.64
CA PHE A 12 6.45 38.03 42.28
C PHE A 12 6.14 37.94 40.78
N PRO A 13 7.01 38.39 39.84
CA PRO A 13 6.72 38.24 38.41
C PRO A 13 6.72 36.76 37.96
N PHE A 14 7.55 35.91 38.55
CA PHE A 14 7.58 34.46 38.24
C PHE A 14 6.38 33.72 38.83
N ILE A 15 5.92 34.11 40.01
CA ILE A 15 4.71 33.57 40.63
C ILE A 15 3.49 33.93 39.78
N ILE A 16 3.40 35.17 39.27
CA ILE A 16 2.33 35.57 38.36
C ILE A 16 2.38 34.76 37.05
N LEU A 17 3.55 34.56 36.47
CA LEU A 17 3.73 33.75 35.26
C LEU A 17 3.31 32.30 35.46
N LEU A 18 3.64 31.72 36.62
CA LEU A 18 3.27 30.35 36.97
C LEU A 18 1.75 30.22 37.17
N VAL A 19 1.11 31.19 37.82
CA VAL A 19 -0.36 31.23 37.98
C VAL A 19 -1.06 31.42 36.63
N ILE A 20 -0.56 32.28 35.74
CA ILE A 20 -1.08 32.43 34.37
C ILE A 20 -0.91 31.13 33.58
N GLY A 21 0.23 30.46 33.71
CA GLY A 21 0.47 29.16 33.08
C GLY A 21 -0.51 28.09 33.54
N ILE A 22 -0.80 28.03 34.85
CA ILE A 22 -1.80 27.11 35.41
C ILE A 22 -3.21 27.46 34.93
N ILE A 23 -3.59 28.74 34.89
CA ILE A 23 -4.90 29.17 34.38
C ILE A 23 -5.04 28.83 32.89
N ILE A 24 -4.02 29.06 32.06
CA ILE A 24 -4.05 28.67 30.65
C ILE A 24 -4.15 27.15 30.52
N PHE A 25 -3.46 26.37 31.35
CA PHE A 25 -3.52 24.91 31.33
C PHE A 25 -4.86 24.37 31.85
N SER A 26 -5.51 25.05 32.81
CA SER A 26 -6.84 24.69 33.32
C SER A 26 -7.98 25.09 32.39
N VAL A 27 -7.86 26.22 31.67
CA VAL A 27 -8.84 26.65 30.66
C VAL A 27 -8.65 25.90 29.34
N LYS A 28 -7.41 25.60 28.96
CA LYS A 28 -7.05 24.76 27.80
C LYS A 28 -6.63 23.36 28.25
N GLY A 29 -7.39 22.74 29.17
CA GLY A 29 -7.15 21.37 29.66
C GLY A 29 -6.63 20.46 28.53
N PRO A 30 -5.72 19.51 28.81
CA PRO A 30 -5.07 18.71 27.78
C PRO A 30 -6.17 18.24 26.83
N ARG A 31 -6.10 18.69 25.57
CA ARG A 31 -7.11 18.37 24.57
C ARG A 31 -7.27 16.87 24.67
N GLN A 32 -8.41 16.41 25.18
CA GLN A 32 -8.79 15.02 25.03
C GLN A 32 -8.61 14.75 23.53
N PRO A 33 -7.92 13.68 23.12
CA PRO A 33 -8.03 13.27 21.74
C PRO A 33 -9.52 13.18 21.49
N GLY A 34 -10.02 14.02 20.57
CA GLY A 34 -11.44 14.09 20.30
C GLY A 34 -11.93 12.67 20.12
N SER A 35 -13.08 12.33 20.73
CA SER A 35 -13.71 11.05 20.51
C SER A 35 -13.71 10.81 19.01
N VAL A 36 -12.88 9.87 18.54
CA VAL A 36 -12.88 9.47 17.15
C VAL A 36 -14.26 8.87 16.98
N GLY A 37 -15.13 9.67 16.37
CA GLY A 37 -16.50 9.28 16.08
C GLY A 37 -16.48 7.94 15.36
N ILE A 38 -17.56 7.19 15.57
CA ILE A 38 -18.13 6.14 14.72
C ILE A 38 -17.06 5.37 13.93
N PRO A 39 -16.82 4.07 14.21
CA PRO A 39 -15.74 3.29 13.58
C PRO A 39 -15.75 3.59 12.09
N ALA A 40 -14.62 4.06 11.58
CA ALA A 40 -14.47 4.47 10.20
C ALA A 40 -15.15 3.40 9.35
N LYS A 41 -16.32 3.73 8.78
CA LYS A 41 -16.85 3.00 7.64
C LYS A 41 -15.68 2.95 6.69
N TYR A 42 -15.18 1.74 6.42
CA TYR A 42 -14.10 1.50 5.49
C TYR A 42 -14.36 2.37 4.26
N LEU A 43 -13.52 3.40 4.08
CA LEU A 43 -13.53 4.28 2.93
C LEU A 43 -13.08 3.41 1.76
N THR A 44 -14.03 2.74 1.13
CA THR A 44 -13.90 2.11 -0.19
C THR A 44 -13.55 3.12 -1.29
N GLU A 45 -13.45 4.42 -0.98
CA GLU A 45 -13.07 5.48 -1.91
C GLU A 45 -11.56 5.62 -2.17
N LYS A 46 -10.67 4.88 -1.47
CA LYS A 46 -9.20 5.06 -1.64
C LYS A 46 -8.50 4.09 -2.58
N GLN A 47 -9.11 2.95 -2.94
CA GLN A 47 -8.49 2.01 -3.88
C GLN A 47 -8.87 2.41 -5.30
N LYS A 48 -7.94 3.03 -6.02
CA LYS A 48 -8.03 3.13 -7.48
C LYS A 48 -7.45 1.84 -8.06
N PHE A 49 -8.17 0.73 -7.93
CA PHE A 49 -7.79 -0.48 -8.64
C PHE A 49 -7.86 -0.23 -10.13
N ILE A 50 -6.94 -0.85 -10.87
CA ILE A 50 -7.09 -0.95 -12.32
C ILE A 50 -8.06 -2.12 -12.54
N GLU A 51 -9.35 -1.81 -12.54
CA GLU A 51 -10.41 -2.80 -12.72
C GLU A 51 -10.77 -2.93 -14.19
N VAL A 52 -10.15 -3.91 -14.86
CA VAL A 52 -10.52 -4.25 -16.24
C VAL A 52 -11.27 -5.58 -16.28
N VAL A 53 -10.98 -6.46 -15.33
CA VAL A 53 -11.58 -7.79 -15.23
C VAL A 53 -12.12 -8.04 -13.82
N PRO A 54 -13.14 -8.90 -13.64
CA PRO A 54 -13.78 -9.13 -12.34
C PRO A 54 -12.78 -9.46 -11.22
N LEU A 55 -11.73 -10.22 -11.55
CA LEU A 55 -10.71 -10.61 -10.59
C LEU A 55 -9.92 -9.42 -10.02
N ASP A 56 -9.76 -8.31 -10.74
CA ASP A 56 -9.06 -7.11 -10.24
C ASP A 56 -9.72 -6.54 -8.96
N SER A 57 -11.05 -6.70 -8.82
CA SER A 57 -11.85 -6.25 -7.67
C SER A 57 -11.91 -7.26 -6.52
N SER A 58 -11.11 -8.32 -6.57
CA SER A 58 -11.18 -9.45 -5.64
C SER A 58 -10.14 -9.40 -4.50
N ILE A 59 -9.32 -8.35 -4.48
CA ILE A 59 -8.46 -8.03 -3.34
C ILE A 59 -9.28 -8.00 -2.05
N GLY A 60 -8.82 -8.73 -1.05
CA GLY A 60 -9.46 -8.84 0.25
C GLY A 60 -10.54 -9.91 0.36
N LYS A 61 -10.90 -10.60 -0.73
CA LYS A 61 -11.84 -11.73 -0.74
C LYS A 61 -11.08 -13.06 -0.59
N ASN A 62 -11.79 -14.12 -0.20
CA ASN A 62 -11.20 -15.46 -0.19
C ASN A 62 -11.13 -16.01 -1.62
N ILE A 63 -10.04 -16.70 -1.95
CA ILE A 63 -9.89 -17.37 -3.25
C ILE A 63 -10.98 -18.41 -3.50
N SER A 64 -11.45 -19.12 -2.46
CA SER A 64 -12.54 -20.09 -2.57
C SER A 64 -13.83 -19.46 -3.11
N ASP A 65 -14.19 -18.30 -2.58
CA ASP A 65 -15.44 -17.61 -2.93
C ASP A 65 -15.41 -17.11 -4.39
N ILE A 66 -14.20 -16.79 -4.88
CA ILE A 66 -13.98 -16.34 -6.26
C ILE A 66 -14.05 -17.53 -7.21
N GLU A 67 -13.45 -18.65 -6.86
CA GLU A 67 -13.51 -19.89 -7.66
C GLU A 67 -14.95 -20.39 -7.80
N GLU A 68 -15.77 -20.28 -6.74
CA GLU A 68 -17.20 -20.63 -6.80
C GLU A 68 -18.02 -19.71 -7.69
N THR A 69 -17.68 -18.42 -7.75
CA THR A 69 -18.44 -17.41 -8.50
C THR A 69 -17.93 -17.18 -9.92
N THR A 70 -16.75 -17.70 -10.25
CA THR A 70 -16.09 -17.52 -11.56
C THR A 70 -15.60 -18.88 -12.08
N PRO A 71 -16.50 -19.74 -12.60
CA PRO A 71 -16.18 -21.10 -13.00
C PRO A 71 -15.16 -21.19 -14.16
N GLU A 72 -14.93 -20.09 -14.87
CA GLU A 72 -13.95 -20.01 -15.94
C GLU A 72 -12.50 -19.79 -15.46
N LEU A 73 -12.30 -19.49 -14.17
CA LEU A 73 -10.97 -19.43 -13.54
C LEU A 73 -10.45 -20.83 -13.20
N VAL A 74 -9.26 -21.14 -13.71
CA VAL A 74 -8.60 -22.43 -13.49
C VAL A 74 -7.26 -22.24 -12.82
N VAL A 75 -7.05 -22.92 -11.69
CA VAL A 75 -5.75 -23.01 -11.04
C VAL A 75 -4.79 -23.82 -11.91
N LYS A 76 -3.70 -23.20 -12.35
CA LYS A 76 -2.64 -23.85 -13.14
C LYS A 76 -1.50 -24.35 -12.27
N ASN A 77 -1.16 -23.59 -11.23
CA ASN A 77 -0.10 -23.95 -10.30
C ASN A 77 -0.34 -23.25 -8.95
N LYS A 78 0.18 -23.85 -7.88
CA LYS A 78 0.14 -23.28 -6.53
C LYS A 78 1.47 -23.57 -5.85
N GLU A 79 2.19 -22.51 -5.49
CA GLU A 79 3.43 -22.65 -4.75
C GLU A 79 3.14 -22.95 -3.27
N PRO A 80 4.00 -23.74 -2.60
CA PRO A 80 3.85 -23.98 -1.18
C PRO A 80 3.99 -22.66 -0.40
N PRO A 81 3.29 -22.52 0.75
CA PRO A 81 3.36 -21.29 1.54
C PRO A 81 4.79 -20.94 1.95
N ARG A 82 5.19 -19.68 1.77
CA ARG A 82 6.45 -19.13 2.26
C ARG A 82 6.15 -17.90 3.10
N ALA A 83 6.61 -17.91 4.35
CA ALA A 83 6.33 -16.86 5.33
C ALA A 83 4.82 -16.57 5.49
N GLY A 84 3.98 -17.61 5.48
CA GLY A 84 2.52 -17.49 5.61
C GLY A 84 1.81 -17.00 4.34
N LEU A 85 2.53 -16.88 3.22
CA LEU A 85 1.97 -16.42 1.94
C LEU A 85 1.98 -17.53 0.91
N THR A 86 0.86 -17.67 0.20
CA THR A 86 0.70 -18.62 -0.90
C THR A 86 0.65 -17.87 -2.22
N GLN A 87 1.42 -18.34 -3.21
CA GLN A 87 1.30 -17.84 -4.58
C GLN A 87 0.51 -18.83 -5.43
N THR A 88 -0.52 -18.35 -6.10
CA THR A 88 -1.37 -19.16 -6.98
C THR A 88 -1.36 -18.57 -8.37
N TYR A 89 -1.17 -19.42 -9.38
CA TYR A 89 -1.24 -19.06 -10.78
C TYR A 89 -2.60 -19.50 -11.32
N LEU A 90 -3.37 -18.53 -11.77
CA LEU A 90 -4.72 -18.71 -12.28
C LEU A 90 -4.76 -18.37 -13.77
N TYR A 91 -5.66 -19.01 -14.49
CA TYR A 91 -5.96 -18.67 -15.87
C TYR A 91 -7.47 -18.53 -16.05
N ASP A 92 -7.90 -17.37 -16.53
CA ASP A 92 -9.29 -17.11 -16.90
C ASP A 92 -9.49 -17.54 -18.35
N ASN A 93 -10.19 -18.66 -18.55
CA ASN A 93 -10.45 -19.20 -19.89
C ASN A 93 -11.38 -18.30 -20.73
N LYS A 94 -12.25 -17.52 -20.08
CA LYS A 94 -13.22 -16.66 -20.78
C LYS A 94 -12.53 -15.46 -21.40
N ASN A 95 -11.62 -14.84 -20.66
CA ASN A 95 -10.91 -13.65 -21.11
C ASN A 95 -9.51 -13.96 -21.68
N ALA A 96 -9.06 -15.22 -21.57
CA ALA A 96 -7.73 -15.70 -21.97
C ALA A 96 -6.57 -14.99 -21.25
N ILE A 97 -6.73 -14.72 -19.95
CA ILE A 97 -5.78 -13.93 -19.14
C ILE A 97 -5.15 -14.81 -18.06
N ALA A 98 -3.84 -14.69 -17.90
CA ALA A 98 -3.11 -15.28 -16.80
C ALA A 98 -2.98 -14.30 -15.63
N PHE A 99 -3.20 -14.79 -14.41
CA PHE A 99 -3.04 -14.05 -13.19
C PHE A 99 -2.09 -14.79 -12.24
N GLN A 100 -1.40 -14.02 -11.42
CA GLN A 100 -0.71 -14.51 -10.24
C GLN A 100 -1.33 -13.83 -9.03
N THR A 101 -1.80 -14.60 -8.05
CA THR A 101 -2.35 -14.07 -6.81
C THR A 101 -1.43 -14.40 -5.64
N VAL A 102 -1.32 -13.49 -4.69
CA VAL A 102 -0.71 -13.73 -3.38
C VAL A 102 -1.82 -13.75 -2.35
N SER A 103 -1.92 -14.81 -1.55
CA SER A 103 -2.90 -14.94 -0.47
C SER A 103 -2.25 -15.25 0.87
N ASP A 104 -2.94 -14.92 1.96
CA ASP A 104 -2.53 -15.30 3.32
C ASP A 104 -2.89 -16.75 3.65
N GLU A 105 -2.58 -17.17 4.89
CA GLU A 105 -2.85 -18.52 5.40
C GLU A 105 -4.34 -18.87 5.45
N THR A 106 -5.23 -17.86 5.44
CA THR A 106 -6.69 -18.05 5.43
C THR A 106 -7.26 -18.14 4.02
N GLY A 107 -6.44 -17.90 2.99
CA GLY A 107 -6.87 -17.87 1.59
C GLY A 107 -7.35 -16.50 1.12
N LYS A 108 -7.24 -15.45 1.96
CA LYS A 108 -7.58 -14.08 1.57
C LYS A 108 -6.56 -13.55 0.57
N ILE A 109 -7.02 -13.03 -0.56
CA ILE A 109 -6.16 -12.45 -1.59
C ILE A 109 -5.63 -11.09 -1.13
N LEU A 110 -4.31 -10.96 -1.11
CA LEU A 110 -3.59 -9.73 -0.75
C LEU A 110 -3.07 -8.99 -1.99
N ALA A 111 -2.75 -9.70 -3.07
CA ALA A 111 -2.30 -9.09 -4.31
C ALA A 111 -2.65 -9.94 -5.54
N ILE A 112 -2.80 -9.27 -6.67
CA ILE A 112 -3.09 -9.85 -7.98
C ILE A 112 -2.20 -9.16 -9.00
N SER A 113 -1.45 -9.95 -9.76
CA SER A 113 -0.57 -9.52 -10.83
C SER A 113 -1.03 -10.10 -12.17
N ARG A 114 -1.01 -9.29 -13.22
CA ARG A 114 -1.35 -9.68 -14.59
C ARG A 114 -0.63 -8.80 -15.60
N THR A 115 -0.70 -9.17 -16.88
CA THR A 115 -0.26 -8.30 -17.97
C THR A 115 -1.23 -7.12 -18.17
N PRO A 116 -0.77 -6.01 -18.78
CA PRO A 116 -1.63 -4.93 -19.25
C PRO A 116 -2.74 -5.42 -20.19
N LEU A 117 -3.96 -4.91 -20.02
CA LEU A 117 -5.12 -5.30 -20.83
C LEU A 117 -5.66 -4.15 -21.69
N SER A 118 -5.48 -2.91 -21.24
CA SER A 118 -5.95 -1.71 -21.93
C SER A 118 -4.79 -0.91 -22.55
N GLU A 119 -5.05 -0.10 -23.58
CA GLU A 119 -4.03 0.77 -24.16
C GLU A 119 -3.36 1.70 -23.13
N PRO A 120 -4.09 2.34 -22.20
CA PRO A 120 -3.47 3.16 -21.15
C PRO A 120 -2.53 2.38 -20.24
N GLU A 121 -2.75 1.08 -20.02
CA GLU A 121 -1.88 0.25 -19.17
C GLU A 121 -0.58 -0.16 -19.84
N ARG A 122 -0.48 -0.10 -21.18
CA ARG A 122 0.70 -0.60 -21.91
C ARG A 122 1.90 0.34 -21.83
N ASP A 123 1.67 1.60 -21.46
CA ASP A 123 2.66 2.66 -21.35
C ASP A 123 2.64 3.27 -19.94
N ALA A 124 3.80 3.35 -19.30
CA ALA A 124 3.91 3.79 -17.91
C ALA A 124 3.41 5.23 -17.69
N ASP A 125 3.68 6.15 -18.62
CA ASP A 125 3.27 7.55 -18.50
C ASP A 125 1.76 7.72 -18.68
N SER A 126 1.18 6.97 -19.61
CA SER A 126 -0.26 6.91 -19.83
C SER A 126 -0.99 6.28 -18.64
N LEU A 127 -0.42 5.23 -18.06
CA LEU A 127 -0.98 4.58 -16.87
C LEU A 127 -0.93 5.53 -15.66
N MET A 128 0.20 6.20 -15.43
CA MET A 128 0.34 7.18 -14.34
C MET A 128 -0.65 8.34 -14.48
N ARG A 129 -0.83 8.87 -15.69
CA ARG A 129 -1.85 9.90 -15.97
C ARG A 129 -3.26 9.42 -15.69
N THR A 130 -3.59 8.19 -16.09
CA THR A 130 -4.91 7.58 -15.85
C THR A 130 -5.18 7.40 -14.36
N LEU A 131 -4.18 6.96 -13.60
CA LEU A 131 -4.27 6.82 -12.15
C LEU A 131 -4.27 8.18 -11.42
N GLY A 132 -3.81 9.25 -12.09
CA GLY A 132 -3.65 10.58 -11.51
C GLY A 132 -2.56 10.61 -10.43
N VAL A 133 -1.48 9.86 -10.65
CA VAL A 133 -0.36 9.75 -9.69
C VAL A 133 0.86 10.53 -10.16
N GLY A 134 1.63 11.05 -9.19
CA GLY A 134 2.91 11.71 -9.41
C GLY A 134 4.08 10.72 -9.29
N ALA A 135 5.15 11.15 -8.61
CA ALA A 135 6.28 10.27 -8.33
C ALA A 135 5.85 9.03 -7.50
N PRO A 136 6.45 7.86 -7.73
CA PRO A 136 6.15 6.66 -6.95
C PRO A 136 6.61 6.82 -5.51
N GLU A 137 5.86 6.19 -4.59
CA GLU A 137 6.23 6.14 -3.17
C GLU A 137 7.37 5.14 -2.93
N GLY A 138 7.50 4.14 -3.81
CA GLY A 138 8.59 3.19 -3.81
C GLY A 138 9.02 2.79 -5.21
N VAL A 139 10.32 2.57 -5.39
CA VAL A 139 10.89 1.98 -6.61
C VAL A 139 11.57 0.68 -6.21
N MET A 140 11.30 -0.37 -6.99
CA MET A 140 11.92 -1.68 -6.81
C MET A 140 12.32 -2.26 -8.17
N TYR A 141 13.10 -3.33 -8.15
CA TYR A 141 13.64 -3.99 -9.34
C TYR A 141 13.35 -5.49 -9.26
N PRO A 142 12.91 -6.15 -10.34
CA PRO A 142 12.73 -7.60 -10.34
C PRO A 142 14.08 -8.30 -10.11
N LYS A 143 14.07 -9.38 -9.32
CA LYS A 143 15.24 -10.23 -9.09
C LYS A 143 15.53 -11.09 -10.31
N GLY A 144 16.80 -11.22 -10.69
CA GLY A 144 17.21 -12.04 -11.84
C GLY A 144 16.78 -11.49 -13.21
N ALA A 145 16.29 -10.25 -13.28
CA ALA A 145 16.02 -9.56 -14.53
C ALA A 145 16.85 -8.28 -14.61
N ILE A 146 17.50 -8.09 -15.76
CA ILE A 146 18.30 -6.91 -16.07
C ILE A 146 17.39 -5.70 -16.33
N MET A 147 16.25 -5.97 -16.95
CA MET A 147 15.31 -4.96 -17.41
C MET A 147 14.00 -5.07 -16.64
N GLY A 148 13.64 -3.97 -15.98
CA GLY A 148 12.40 -3.87 -15.23
C GLY A 148 12.54 -2.91 -14.05
N THR A 149 11.65 -1.94 -13.99
CA THR A 149 11.48 -1.05 -12.85
C THR A 149 10.05 -1.19 -12.37
N ALA A 150 9.88 -1.46 -11.08
CA ALA A 150 8.59 -1.50 -10.43
C ALA A 150 8.34 -0.16 -9.74
N TYR A 151 7.33 0.57 -10.18
CA TYR A 151 6.81 1.72 -9.45
C TYR A 151 5.69 1.26 -8.53
N VAL A 152 5.77 1.65 -7.25
CA VAL A 152 4.88 1.21 -6.19
C VAL A 152 4.16 2.42 -5.60
N TYR A 153 2.84 2.34 -5.54
CA TYR A 153 1.95 3.36 -4.95
C TYR A 153 1.07 2.70 -3.87
N PRO A 154 1.64 2.43 -2.68
CA PRO A 154 0.92 1.78 -1.60
C PRO A 154 -0.32 2.53 -1.13
N SER A 155 -0.35 3.87 -1.26
CA SER A 155 -1.52 4.68 -0.89
C SER A 155 -2.79 4.37 -1.68
N ILE A 156 -2.66 3.80 -2.88
CA ILE A 156 -3.79 3.42 -3.75
C ILE A 156 -3.84 1.92 -4.06
N GLY A 157 -2.88 1.13 -3.56
CA GLY A 157 -2.85 -0.32 -3.75
C GLY A 157 -2.49 -0.75 -5.17
N VAL A 158 -1.65 0.03 -5.87
CA VAL A 158 -1.23 -0.26 -7.25
C VAL A 158 0.29 -0.23 -7.37
N ALA A 159 0.83 -1.21 -8.08
CA ALA A 159 2.20 -1.21 -8.58
C ALA A 159 2.22 -1.66 -10.03
N PHE A 160 3.22 -1.27 -10.79
CA PHE A 160 3.42 -1.77 -12.14
C PHE A 160 4.90 -1.89 -12.47
N VAL A 161 5.23 -2.90 -13.27
CA VAL A 161 6.59 -3.21 -13.72
C VAL A 161 6.71 -2.84 -15.18
N PHE A 162 7.72 -2.05 -15.52
CA PHE A 162 7.90 -1.54 -16.88
C PHE A 162 9.38 -1.44 -17.23
N ASN A 163 9.69 -1.40 -18.53
CA ASN A 163 11.04 -1.11 -19.00
C ASN A 163 11.29 0.40 -18.95
N ILE A 164 12.36 0.82 -18.26
CA ILE A 164 12.64 2.24 -18.04
C ILE A 164 12.97 3.00 -19.33
N GLU A 165 13.54 2.34 -20.33
CA GLU A 165 13.93 2.92 -21.60
C GLU A 165 12.74 3.05 -22.55
N THR A 166 11.94 1.99 -22.68
CA THR A 166 10.82 1.97 -23.63
C THR A 166 9.50 2.44 -23.02
N ARG A 167 9.44 2.61 -21.70
CA ARG A 167 8.23 2.88 -20.91
C ARG A 167 7.14 1.80 -21.01
N GLN A 168 7.41 0.70 -21.70
CA GLN A 168 6.46 -0.39 -21.89
C GLN A 168 6.21 -1.13 -20.57
N VAL A 169 4.94 -1.27 -20.20
CA VAL A 169 4.52 -2.00 -19.00
C VAL A 169 4.46 -3.50 -19.31
N HIS A 170 5.01 -4.31 -18.42
CA HIS A 170 5.00 -5.77 -18.48
C HIS A 170 3.99 -6.38 -17.52
N SER A 171 3.78 -5.75 -16.37
CA SER A 171 2.90 -6.25 -15.33
C SER A 171 2.22 -5.11 -14.59
N VAL A 172 0.95 -5.31 -14.28
CA VAL A 172 0.14 -4.49 -13.39
C VAL A 172 -0.18 -5.33 -12.16
N ILE A 173 -0.04 -4.73 -10.98
CA ILE A 173 -0.23 -5.36 -9.69
C ILE A 173 -1.23 -4.54 -8.88
N ASN A 174 -2.40 -5.11 -8.63
CA ASN A 174 -3.35 -4.60 -7.64
C ASN A 174 -3.07 -5.30 -6.30
N PHE A 175 -3.08 -4.56 -5.19
CA PHE A 175 -2.84 -5.12 -3.86
C PHE A 175 -3.63 -4.41 -2.76
N GLU A 176 -3.82 -5.10 -1.64
CA GLU A 176 -4.46 -4.52 -0.45
C GLU A 176 -3.62 -3.34 0.06
N ILE A 177 -4.23 -2.19 0.32
CA ILE A 177 -3.51 -1.00 0.79
C ILE A 177 -2.70 -1.37 2.04
N MET A 178 -1.38 -1.22 1.94
CA MET A 178 -0.42 -1.56 2.98
C MET A 178 0.74 -0.57 2.96
N SER A 179 1.61 -0.60 3.97
CA SER A 179 2.82 0.22 3.95
C SER A 179 3.81 -0.27 2.88
N LEU A 180 4.69 0.62 2.40
CA LEU A 180 5.77 0.21 1.49
C LEU A 180 6.65 -0.90 2.09
N THR A 181 6.91 -0.85 3.39
CA THR A 181 7.68 -1.90 4.09
C THR A 181 7.00 -3.27 4.02
N GLN A 182 5.67 -3.32 4.23
CA GLN A 182 4.91 -4.57 4.10
C GLN A 182 4.89 -5.06 2.66
N PHE A 183 4.70 -4.16 1.69
CA PHE A 183 4.77 -4.51 0.27
C PHE A 183 6.13 -5.15 -0.06
N LYS A 184 7.23 -4.51 0.36
CA LYS A 184 8.60 -5.02 0.15
C LYS A 184 8.81 -6.40 0.78
N GLN A 185 8.26 -6.64 1.96
CA GLN A 185 8.34 -7.94 2.63
C GLN A 185 7.58 -9.01 1.85
N MET A 186 6.32 -8.72 1.49
CA MET A 186 5.45 -9.62 0.73
C MET A 186 6.06 -10.02 -0.62
N PHE A 187 6.72 -9.07 -1.27
CA PHE A 187 7.28 -9.22 -2.61
C PHE A 187 8.81 -9.44 -2.62
N SER A 188 9.41 -9.71 -1.46
CA SER A 188 10.86 -9.83 -1.30
C SER A 188 11.51 -10.98 -2.07
N THR A 189 10.74 -11.99 -2.47
CA THR A 189 11.24 -13.12 -3.29
C THR A 189 11.33 -12.75 -4.77
N VAL A 190 10.57 -11.76 -5.22
CA VAL A 190 10.46 -11.38 -6.64
C VAL A 190 11.13 -10.04 -6.91
N TYR A 191 11.21 -9.14 -5.92
CA TYR A 191 11.76 -7.80 -6.07
C TYR A 191 12.85 -7.48 -5.05
N GLN A 192 13.67 -6.50 -5.40
CA GLN A 192 14.77 -5.98 -4.60
C GLN A 192 14.89 -4.46 -4.73
N ASP A 193 15.57 -3.84 -3.77
CA ASP A 193 15.68 -2.37 -3.69
C ASP A 193 16.71 -1.79 -4.67
N THR A 194 17.64 -2.60 -5.15
CA THR A 194 18.69 -2.17 -6.08
C THR A 194 18.65 -2.97 -7.37
N PRO A 195 18.99 -2.40 -8.53
CA PRO A 195 19.08 -3.15 -9.79
C PRO A 195 20.04 -4.33 -9.65
N ASP A 196 19.73 -5.45 -10.28
CA ASP A 196 20.63 -6.60 -10.31
C ASP A 196 21.80 -6.31 -11.26
N LYS A 197 22.93 -5.91 -10.70
CA LYS A 197 24.15 -5.65 -11.47
C LYS A 197 24.86 -6.92 -11.93
N SER A 198 24.52 -8.08 -11.36
CA SER A 198 25.17 -9.36 -11.70
C SER A 198 24.68 -9.95 -13.02
N ALA A 199 23.61 -9.39 -13.57
CA ALA A 199 23.04 -9.79 -14.84
C ALA A 199 23.59 -8.96 -16.03
N TYR A 200 24.55 -8.05 -15.80
CA TYR A 200 25.30 -7.29 -16.82
C TYR A 200 26.62 -7.95 -17.21
#